data_AF-A0A5Q4SUD5-F1
#
_entry.id   AF-A0A5Q4SUD5-F1
#
_cell.length_a   1.000
_cell.length_b   1.000
_cell.length_c   1.000
_cell.angle_alpha   90.00
_cell.angle_beta   90.00
_cell.angle_gamma   90.00
#
_symmetry.space_group_name_H-M   'P 1'
#
loop_
_entity.id
_entity.type
_entity.pdbx_description
1 polymer ?
#
loop_
_entity_poly.entity_id
_entity_poly.type
_entity_poly.pdbx_seq_one_letter_code
_entity_poly.pdbx_strand_id
1 'polypeptide(L)'
;MAALLAAPLGVLGLLTTPLGRKYDWPWLMYPGRRLYWHMMRSAQARQEARDAAIRERLAAEEKALDDAAAGDGPEIGDTVQRPFHLLPAPYSAPLEVVSMSGFKFEEAAAEMENAARTYEPENSMEILSMVENLPHALTSVANTFRILAERSDSEFPLEKDIAGAFDEIYGALMRAVDASADLGQLFHVVHEHDIARHEDPRNGPEAEKGWNV
;
A
#
# COMPACT_ATOMS: atom_id res chain seq x y z
N MET A 1 15.78 -6.42 13.68
CA MET A 1 16.56 -6.85 14.89
C MET A 1 17.51 -8.02 14.57
N ALA A 2 17.03 -9.22 14.24
CA ALA A 2 17.91 -10.39 14.01
C ALA A 2 18.95 -10.21 12.88
N ALA A 3 18.56 -9.59 11.76
CA ALA A 3 19.48 -9.28 10.67
C ALA A 3 20.56 -8.24 11.07
N LEU A 4 20.20 -7.26 11.89
CA LEU A 4 21.13 -6.23 12.39
C LEU A 4 22.17 -6.82 13.34
N LEU A 5 21.79 -7.81 14.16
CA LEU A 5 22.71 -8.51 15.07
C LEU A 5 23.58 -9.57 14.35
N ALA A 6 23.05 -10.19 13.29
CA ALA A 6 23.78 -11.19 12.52
C ALA A 6 24.76 -10.59 11.49
N ALA A 7 24.51 -9.37 11.00
CA ALA A 7 25.36 -8.66 10.04
C ALA A 7 26.83 -8.51 10.49
N PRO A 8 27.16 -8.00 11.70
CA PRO A 8 28.55 -7.86 12.13
C PRO A 8 29.27 -9.20 12.26
N LEU A 9 28.56 -10.25 12.69
CA LEU A 9 29.10 -11.63 12.74
C LEU A 9 29.23 -12.27 11.36
N GLY A 10 28.44 -11.82 10.37
CA GLY A 10 28.58 -12.18 8.96
C GLY A 10 29.87 -11.60 8.36
N VAL A 11 30.18 -10.34 8.68
CA VAL A 11 31.43 -9.68 8.27
C VAL A 11 32.65 -10.34 8.92
N LEU A 12 32.57 -10.66 10.22
CA LEU A 12 33.61 -11.48 10.87
C LEU A 12 33.74 -12.85 10.22
N GLY A 13 32.64 -13.47 9.81
CA GLY A 13 32.62 -14.72 9.06
C GLY A 13 33.41 -14.67 7.74
N LEU A 14 33.47 -13.52 7.06
CA LEU A 14 34.27 -13.38 5.82
C LEU A 14 35.78 -13.51 6.09
N LEU A 15 36.24 -13.11 7.27
CA LEU A 15 37.63 -13.24 7.71
C LEU A 15 37.92 -14.59 8.35
N THR A 16 36.99 -15.14 9.14
CA THR A 16 37.22 -16.40 9.87
C THR A 16 37.02 -17.65 9.02
N THR A 17 36.16 -17.60 8.00
CA THR A 17 35.87 -18.76 7.14
C THR A 17 37.08 -19.24 6.31
N PRO A 18 37.92 -18.39 5.69
CA PRO A 18 39.13 -18.88 5.01
C PRO A 18 40.16 -19.48 5.97
N LEU A 19 40.28 -18.96 7.20
CA LEU A 19 41.10 -19.56 8.26
C LEU A 19 40.54 -20.91 8.72
N GLY A 20 39.22 -21.02 8.94
CA GLY A 20 38.57 -22.27 9.29
C GLY A 20 38.72 -23.34 8.22
N ARG A 21 38.72 -22.97 6.94
CA ARG A 21 38.93 -23.89 5.81
C ARG A 21 40.37 -24.36 5.66
N LYS A 22 41.34 -23.54 6.08
CA LYS A 22 42.77 -23.89 6.06
C LYS A 22 43.16 -24.86 7.17
N TYR A 23 42.52 -24.78 8.34
CA TYR A 23 42.82 -25.61 9.51
C TYR A 23 41.76 -26.69 9.81
N ASP A 24 40.80 -26.88 8.91
CA ASP A 24 39.67 -27.81 9.03
C ASP A 24 38.90 -27.67 10.36
N TRP A 25 38.61 -26.41 10.74
CA TRP A 25 37.86 -26.08 11.95
C TRP A 25 36.42 -25.67 11.61
N PRO A 26 35.47 -26.62 11.58
CA PRO A 26 34.11 -26.37 11.11
C PRO A 26 33.30 -25.41 11.98
N TRP A 27 33.74 -25.15 13.22
CA TRP A 27 33.09 -24.21 14.13
C TRP A 27 33.41 -22.74 13.83
N LEU A 28 34.52 -22.45 13.12
CA LEU A 28 34.90 -21.10 12.70
C LEU A 28 34.22 -20.64 11.40
N MET A 29 33.60 -21.58 10.68
CA MET A 29 32.98 -21.35 9.38
C MET A 29 31.56 -20.81 9.55
N TYR A 30 31.28 -19.68 8.89
CA TYR A 30 29.93 -19.08 8.81
C TYR A 30 29.20 -18.80 10.15
N PRO A 31 29.84 -18.16 11.15
CA PRO A 31 29.23 -17.93 12.46
C PRO A 31 27.96 -17.08 12.39
N GLY A 32 27.96 -16.00 11.58
CA GLY A 32 26.78 -15.15 11.39
C GLY A 32 25.58 -15.87 10.78
N ARG A 33 25.81 -16.78 9.82
CA ARG A 33 24.74 -17.57 9.20
C ARG A 33 24.11 -18.53 10.21
N ARG A 34 24.91 -19.20 11.04
CA ARG A 34 24.39 -20.10 12.08
C ARG A 34 23.52 -19.38 13.10
N LEU A 35 23.95 -18.20 13.57
CA LEU A 35 23.16 -17.40 14.51
C LEU A 35 21.84 -16.92 13.88
N TYR A 36 21.88 -16.44 12.64
CA TYR A 36 20.69 -16.02 11.90
C TYR A 36 19.66 -17.16 11.80
N TRP A 37 20.09 -18.36 11.39
CA TRP A 37 19.21 -19.52 11.30
C TRP A 37 18.63 -19.92 12.66
N HIS A 38 19.44 -19.84 13.72
CA HIS A 38 18.96 -20.13 15.07
C HIS A 38 17.87 -19.14 15.52
N MET A 39 18.06 -17.84 15.26
CA MET A 39 17.07 -16.81 15.59
C MET A 39 15.79 -16.95 14.75
N MET A 40 15.93 -17.22 13.46
CA MET A 40 14.81 -17.37 12.52
C MET A 40 13.97 -18.63 12.79
N ARG A 41 14.55 -19.68 13.40
CA ARG A 41 13.81 -20.91 13.74
C ARG A 41 12.59 -20.64 14.63
N SER A 42 12.70 -19.67 15.55
CA SER A 42 11.56 -19.27 16.41
C SER A 42 10.50 -18.47 15.66
N ALA A 43 10.89 -17.74 14.61
CA ALA A 43 9.96 -16.98 13.77
C ALA A 43 9.20 -17.92 12.83
N GLN A 44 9.89 -18.89 12.22
CA GLN A 44 9.29 -19.93 11.38
C GLN A 44 8.26 -20.76 12.16
N ALA A 45 8.58 -21.21 13.38
CA ALA A 45 7.62 -21.94 14.21
C ALA A 45 6.35 -21.13 14.54
N ARG A 46 6.48 -19.80 14.72
CA ARG A 46 5.31 -18.92 14.94
C ARG A 46 4.49 -18.73 13.67
N GLN A 47 5.13 -18.66 12.52
CA GLN A 47 4.45 -18.57 11.23
C GLN A 47 3.69 -19.86 10.93
N GLU A 48 4.33 -21.02 11.08
CA GLU A 48 3.68 -22.33 10.90
C GLU A 48 2.48 -22.52 11.85
N ALA A 49 2.61 -22.08 13.11
CA ALA A 49 1.50 -22.13 14.07
C ALA A 49 0.33 -21.22 13.67
N ARG A 50 0.61 -20.02 13.15
CA ARG A 50 -0.44 -19.10 12.64
C ARG A 50 -1.13 -19.68 11.41
N ASP A 51 -0.36 -20.21 10.47
CA ASP A 51 -0.88 -20.78 9.23
C ASP A 51 -1.73 -22.03 9.52
N ALA A 52 -1.33 -22.85 10.50
CA ALA A 52 -2.12 -23.99 10.95
C ALA A 52 -3.47 -23.54 11.56
N ALA A 53 -3.46 -22.51 12.41
CA ALA A 53 -4.68 -21.97 13.02
C ALA A 53 -5.63 -21.36 11.99
N ILE A 54 -5.11 -20.70 10.95
CA ILE A 54 -5.92 -20.17 9.84
C ILE A 54 -6.58 -21.32 9.06
N ARG A 55 -5.83 -22.38 8.73
CA ARG A 55 -6.39 -23.54 8.02
C ARG A 55 -7.47 -24.25 8.82
N GLU A 56 -7.27 -24.40 10.13
CA GLU A 56 -8.26 -25.03 11.00
C GLU A 56 -9.54 -24.20 11.08
N ARG A 57 -9.41 -22.86 11.18
CA ARG A 57 -10.56 -21.95 11.16
C ARG A 57 -11.32 -22.02 9.85
N LEU A 58 -10.63 -21.98 8.70
CA LEU A 58 -11.26 -22.07 7.38
C LEU A 58 -11.99 -23.40 7.20
N ALA A 59 -11.38 -24.52 7.61
CA ALA A 59 -12.03 -25.83 7.55
C ALA A 59 -13.27 -25.91 8.44
N ALA A 60 -13.28 -25.25 9.60
CA ALA A 60 -14.44 -25.18 10.48
C ALA A 60 -15.56 -24.31 9.89
N GLU A 61 -15.23 -23.17 9.26
CA GLU A 61 -16.17 -22.31 8.57
C GLU A 61 -16.79 -23.02 7.35
N GLU A 62 -15.98 -23.70 6.54
CA GLU A 62 -16.44 -24.50 5.39
C GLU A 62 -17.39 -25.61 5.84
N LYS A 63 -17.02 -26.36 6.88
CA LYS A 63 -17.90 -27.40 7.44
C LYS A 63 -19.21 -26.82 7.98
N ALA A 64 -19.18 -25.65 8.63
CA ALA A 64 -20.38 -25.00 9.12
C ALA A 64 -21.31 -24.54 7.97
N LEU A 65 -20.74 -24.10 6.85
CA LEU A 65 -21.49 -23.77 5.64
C LEU A 65 -22.09 -25.02 4.98
N ASP A 66 -21.33 -26.11 4.89
CA ASP A 66 -21.83 -27.39 4.37
C ASP A 66 -22.95 -27.97 5.25
N ASP A 67 -22.79 -27.92 6.58
CA ASP A 67 -23.82 -28.35 7.53
C ASP A 67 -25.07 -27.46 7.45
N ALA A 68 -24.90 -26.15 7.21
CA ALA A 68 -26.01 -25.21 7.00
C ALA A 68 -26.70 -25.43 5.64
N ALA A 69 -25.96 -25.79 4.60
CA ALA A 69 -26.47 -26.12 3.26
C ALA A 69 -27.12 -27.51 3.20
N ALA A 70 -26.72 -28.43 4.08
CA ALA A 70 -27.36 -29.75 4.27
C ALA A 70 -28.67 -29.66 5.07
N GLY A 71 -28.95 -28.51 5.71
CA GLY A 71 -30.29 -28.16 6.16
C GLY A 71 -31.22 -27.94 4.97
N ASP A 72 -32.52 -28.22 5.14
CA ASP A 72 -33.59 -28.14 4.14
C ASP A 72 -33.77 -26.70 3.60
N GLY A 73 -32.83 -26.27 2.75
CA GLY A 73 -32.87 -25.02 2.01
C GLY A 73 -33.83 -25.14 0.83
N PRO A 74 -34.38 -24.02 0.34
CA PRO A 74 -35.32 -24.04 -0.78
C PRO A 74 -34.67 -24.70 -2.00
N GLU A 75 -35.27 -25.79 -2.48
CA GLU A 75 -34.83 -26.50 -3.69
C GLU A 75 -34.71 -25.50 -4.85
N ILE A 76 -33.50 -25.34 -5.40
CA ILE A 76 -33.27 -24.53 -6.59
C ILE A 76 -33.94 -25.27 -7.75
N GLY A 77 -35.10 -24.78 -8.19
CA GLY A 77 -35.86 -25.39 -9.28
C GLY A 77 -35.08 -25.38 -10.60
N ASP A 78 -35.09 -26.52 -11.29
CA ASP A 78 -34.36 -26.78 -12.55
C ASP A 78 -34.84 -25.91 -13.74
N THR A 79 -35.96 -25.19 -13.59
CA THR A 79 -36.53 -24.34 -14.63
C THR A 79 -37.07 -23.02 -14.09
N VAL A 80 -36.57 -21.92 -14.64
CA VAL A 80 -37.11 -20.57 -14.44
C VAL A 80 -38.09 -20.25 -15.57
N GLN A 81 -39.36 -19.98 -15.24
CA GLN A 81 -40.34 -19.52 -16.24
C GLN A 81 -40.03 -18.09 -16.66
N ARG A 82 -39.63 -17.91 -17.93
CA ARG A 82 -39.48 -16.58 -18.55
C ARG A 82 -40.88 -16.04 -18.92
N PRO A 83 -41.28 -14.83 -18.47
CA PRO A 83 -42.58 -14.27 -18.82
C PRO A 83 -42.70 -14.06 -20.34
N PHE A 84 -43.76 -14.63 -20.94
CA PHE A 84 -44.02 -14.65 -22.38
C PHE A 84 -44.94 -13.49 -22.81
N HIS A 85 -44.62 -12.28 -22.37
CA HIS A 85 -45.31 -11.07 -22.82
C HIS A 85 -44.30 -10.20 -23.57
N LEU A 86 -44.23 -10.41 -24.88
CA LEU A 86 -43.52 -9.51 -25.79
C LEU A 86 -44.32 -8.22 -25.86
N LEU A 87 -44.00 -7.24 -25.02
CA LEU A 87 -44.38 -5.86 -25.31
C LEU A 87 -43.67 -5.47 -26.62
N PRO A 88 -44.37 -4.83 -27.59
CA PRO A 88 -43.69 -4.29 -28.75
C PRO A 88 -42.67 -3.26 -28.27
N ALA A 89 -41.38 -3.55 -28.48
CA ALA A 89 -40.31 -2.62 -28.18
C ALA A 89 -40.52 -1.37 -29.05
N PRO A 90 -40.58 -0.16 -28.47
CA PRO A 90 -40.51 1.04 -29.29
C PRO A 90 -39.22 0.99 -30.10
N TYR A 91 -39.31 1.35 -31.38
CA TYR A 91 -38.15 1.51 -32.25
C TYR A 91 -37.33 2.70 -31.75
N SER A 92 -36.49 2.46 -30.74
CA SER A 92 -35.40 3.35 -30.40
C SER A 92 -34.38 3.15 -31.52
N ALA A 93 -34.14 4.20 -32.32
CA ALA A 93 -32.92 4.28 -33.10
C ALA A 93 -31.74 3.89 -32.19
N PRO A 94 -30.70 3.20 -32.69
CA PRO A 94 -29.49 3.06 -31.92
C PRO A 94 -28.96 4.47 -31.68
N LEU A 95 -29.31 5.04 -30.53
CA LEU A 95 -28.42 5.95 -29.85
C LEU A 95 -27.17 5.09 -29.71
N GLU A 96 -26.14 5.41 -30.49
CA GLU A 96 -24.78 5.21 -30.01
C GLU A 96 -24.82 5.76 -28.59
N VAL A 97 -24.86 4.86 -27.62
CA VAL A 97 -24.55 5.20 -26.25
C VAL A 97 -23.09 5.62 -26.38
N VAL A 98 -22.87 6.90 -26.63
CA VAL A 98 -21.60 7.54 -26.39
C VAL A 98 -21.34 7.19 -24.94
N SER A 99 -20.47 6.20 -24.73
CA SER A 99 -19.99 5.79 -23.43
C SER A 99 -19.27 7.01 -22.85
N MET A 100 -20.06 7.88 -22.23
CA MET A 100 -19.56 9.06 -21.56
C MET A 100 -18.82 8.58 -20.32
N SER A 101 -17.50 8.55 -20.46
CA SER A 101 -16.47 8.61 -19.42
C SER A 101 -16.67 7.68 -18.22
N GLY A 102 -16.12 6.47 -18.32
CA GLY A 102 -15.69 5.75 -17.13
C GLY A 102 -14.53 6.50 -16.45
N PHE A 103 -14.32 6.25 -15.16
CA PHE A 103 -13.14 6.75 -14.43
C PHE A 103 -11.85 6.38 -15.19
N LYS A 104 -11.02 7.39 -15.46
CA LYS A 104 -9.75 7.29 -16.20
C LYS A 104 -8.62 7.77 -15.32
N PHE A 105 -7.70 6.88 -15.00
CA PHE A 105 -6.53 7.22 -14.19
C PHE A 105 -5.67 8.29 -14.86
N GLU A 106 -5.54 8.24 -16.18
CA GLU A 106 -4.71 9.15 -16.96
C GLU A 106 -5.21 10.59 -16.91
N GLU A 107 -6.53 10.81 -16.83
CA GLU A 107 -7.11 12.15 -16.80
C GLU A 107 -6.86 12.81 -15.45
N ALA A 108 -7.17 12.11 -14.35
CA ALA A 108 -6.88 12.59 -13.00
C ALA A 108 -5.38 12.77 -12.75
N ALA A 109 -4.54 11.87 -13.28
CA ALA A 109 -3.09 12.01 -13.18
C ALA A 109 -2.57 13.19 -14.01
N ALA A 110 -3.12 13.43 -15.21
CA ALA A 110 -2.76 14.57 -16.04
C ALA A 110 -3.15 15.91 -15.39
N GLU A 111 -4.29 15.97 -14.70
CA GLU A 111 -4.67 17.14 -13.92
C GLU A 111 -3.67 17.42 -12.79
N MET A 112 -3.27 16.39 -12.04
CA MET A 112 -2.26 16.49 -11.00
C MET A 112 -0.90 16.93 -11.57
N GLU A 113 -0.49 16.36 -12.70
CA GLU A 113 0.76 16.74 -13.39
C GLU A 113 0.70 18.20 -13.87
N ASN A 114 -0.41 18.62 -14.47
CA ASN A 114 -0.58 19.98 -14.93
C ASN A 114 -0.56 20.98 -13.77
N ALA A 115 -1.23 20.67 -12.65
CA ALA A 115 -1.17 21.48 -11.43
C ALA A 115 0.27 21.66 -10.94
N ALA A 116 1.08 20.60 -10.95
CA ALA A 116 2.49 20.67 -10.58
C ALA A 116 3.33 21.50 -11.58
N ARG A 117 3.03 21.43 -12.89
CA ARG A 117 3.74 22.20 -13.93
C ARG A 117 3.50 23.70 -13.85
N THR A 118 2.30 24.10 -13.42
CA THR A 118 1.91 25.51 -13.31
C THR A 118 2.02 26.04 -11.88
N TYR A 119 2.57 25.26 -10.96
CA TYR A 119 2.68 25.64 -9.56
C TYR A 119 3.76 26.70 -9.36
N GLU A 120 3.35 27.88 -8.92
CA GLU A 120 4.22 29.01 -8.58
C GLU A 120 3.92 29.45 -7.13
N PRO A 121 4.62 28.90 -6.12
CA PRO A 121 4.36 29.23 -4.72
C PRO A 121 4.70 30.70 -4.42
N GLU A 122 3.84 31.38 -3.67
CA GLU A 122 4.09 32.78 -3.27
C GLU A 122 5.13 32.87 -2.15
N ASN A 123 5.21 31.86 -1.29
CA ASN A 123 6.15 31.81 -0.18
C ASN A 123 6.51 30.37 0.23
N SER A 124 7.58 30.22 1.01
CA SER A 124 8.08 28.92 1.50
C SER A 124 7.12 28.20 2.46
N MET A 125 6.26 28.94 3.18
CA MET A 125 5.26 28.35 4.08
C MET A 125 4.12 27.66 3.31
N GLU A 126 3.82 28.13 2.10
CA GLU A 126 2.90 27.46 1.19
C GLU A 126 3.45 26.07 0.80
N ILE A 127 4.73 25.99 0.47
CA ILE A 127 5.42 24.74 0.14
C ILE A 127 5.43 23.80 1.37
N LEU A 128 5.70 24.33 2.57
CA LEU A 128 5.63 23.56 3.80
C LEU A 128 4.23 22.95 3.98
N SER A 129 3.17 23.75 3.82
CA SER A 129 1.80 23.26 3.94
C SER A 129 1.46 22.19 2.90
N MET A 130 1.97 22.32 1.67
CA MET A 130 1.81 21.31 0.62
C MET A 130 2.52 20.00 1.00
N VAL A 131 3.76 20.08 1.49
CA VAL A 131 4.55 18.92 1.92
C VAL A 131 3.90 18.21 3.11
N GLU A 132 3.37 18.94 4.09
CA GLU A 132 2.67 18.36 5.24
C GLU A 132 1.36 17.67 4.86
N ASN A 133 0.70 18.15 3.80
CA ASN A 133 -0.53 17.54 3.28
C ASN A 133 -0.28 16.39 2.30
N LEU A 134 0.96 16.16 1.86
CA LEU A 134 1.31 15.11 0.90
C LEU A 134 0.89 13.69 1.36
N PRO A 135 1.05 13.28 2.63
CA PRO A 135 0.59 11.97 3.09
C PRO A 135 -0.92 11.80 2.93
N HIS A 136 -1.70 12.86 3.17
CA HIS A 136 -3.16 12.84 2.99
C HIS A 136 -3.55 12.71 1.52
N ALA A 137 -2.88 13.45 0.63
CA ALA A 137 -3.09 13.35 -0.81
C ALA A 137 -2.77 11.94 -1.34
N LEU A 138 -1.61 11.38 -0.96
CA LEU A 138 -1.22 10.02 -1.35
C LEU A 138 -2.14 8.94 -0.76
N THR A 139 -2.67 9.16 0.46
CA THR A 139 -3.68 8.26 1.05
C THR A 139 -4.96 8.25 0.22
N SER A 140 -5.40 9.41 -0.28
CA SER A 140 -6.55 9.50 -1.18
C SER A 140 -6.32 8.73 -2.48
N VAL A 141 -5.12 8.84 -3.07
CA VAL A 141 -4.73 8.04 -4.24
C VAL A 141 -4.74 6.56 -3.90
N ALA A 142 -4.13 6.14 -2.78
CA ALA A 142 -4.12 4.74 -2.36
C ALA A 142 -5.55 4.18 -2.19
N ASN A 143 -6.44 4.95 -1.58
CA ASN A 143 -7.84 4.54 -1.38
C ASN A 143 -8.58 4.28 -2.70
N THR A 144 -8.20 4.89 -3.82
CA THR A 144 -8.79 4.55 -5.13
C THR A 144 -8.56 3.08 -5.49
N PHE A 145 -7.36 2.56 -5.23
CA PHE A 145 -7.00 1.16 -5.51
C PHE A 145 -7.70 0.19 -4.56
N ARG A 146 -7.82 0.57 -3.28
CA ARG A 146 -8.62 -0.21 -2.31
C ARG A 146 -10.08 -0.33 -2.74
N ILE A 147 -10.70 0.79 -3.14
CA ILE A 147 -12.09 0.80 -3.62
C ILE A 147 -12.24 -0.06 -4.88
N LEU A 148 -11.27 -0.01 -5.81
CA LEU A 148 -11.30 -0.84 -7.01
C LEU A 148 -11.12 -2.32 -6.71
N ALA A 149 -10.27 -2.69 -5.75
CA ALA A 149 -10.15 -4.07 -5.27
C ALA A 149 -11.48 -4.57 -4.67
N GLU A 150 -12.07 -3.82 -3.75
CA GLU A 150 -13.35 -4.13 -3.10
C GLU A 150 -14.50 -4.29 -4.11
N ARG A 151 -14.55 -3.41 -5.12
CA ARG A 151 -15.56 -3.47 -6.18
C ARG A 151 -15.26 -4.52 -7.24
N SER A 152 -14.00 -4.90 -7.44
CA SER A 152 -13.64 -5.95 -8.40
C SER A 152 -14.10 -7.34 -7.98
N ASP A 153 -14.21 -7.60 -6.67
CA ASP A 153 -14.69 -8.89 -6.14
C ASP A 153 -16.21 -9.05 -6.24
N SER A 154 -16.97 -7.94 -6.37
CA SER A 154 -18.43 -7.92 -6.26
C SER A 154 -19.19 -7.36 -7.46
N GLU A 155 -18.65 -6.33 -8.13
CA GLU A 155 -19.35 -5.54 -9.15
C GLU A 155 -18.75 -5.68 -10.56
N PHE A 156 -17.46 -6.05 -10.68
CA PHE A 156 -16.80 -6.18 -11.99
C PHE A 156 -16.57 -7.64 -12.38
N PRO A 157 -16.71 -8.01 -13.67
CA PRO A 157 -16.41 -9.34 -14.16
C PRO A 157 -14.90 -9.52 -14.35
N LEU A 158 -14.14 -9.44 -13.24
CA LEU A 158 -12.68 -9.56 -13.22
C LEU A 158 -12.25 -10.89 -12.58
N GLU A 159 -11.14 -11.45 -13.05
CA GLU A 159 -10.51 -12.60 -12.42
C GLU A 159 -9.91 -12.19 -11.06
N LYS A 160 -9.91 -13.12 -10.09
CA LYS A 160 -9.43 -12.86 -8.71
C LYS A 160 -7.98 -12.36 -8.66
N ASP A 161 -7.14 -12.78 -9.60
CA ASP A 161 -5.75 -12.34 -9.69
C ASP A 161 -5.62 -10.83 -9.95
N ILE A 162 -6.58 -10.23 -10.66
CA ILE A 162 -6.61 -8.78 -10.93
C ILE A 162 -7.02 -8.00 -9.68
N ALA A 163 -7.99 -8.52 -8.91
CA ALA A 163 -8.35 -7.95 -7.62
C ALA A 163 -7.15 -7.95 -6.65
N GLY A 164 -6.43 -9.06 -6.58
CA GLY A 164 -5.19 -9.18 -5.79
C GLY A 164 -4.11 -8.18 -6.23
N ALA A 165 -3.98 -7.91 -7.54
CA ALA A 165 -3.05 -6.92 -8.04
C ALA A 165 -3.41 -5.48 -7.60
N PHE A 166 -4.70 -5.13 -7.49
CA PHE A 166 -5.11 -3.83 -6.93
C PHE A 166 -4.72 -3.68 -5.46
N ASP A 167 -4.87 -4.74 -4.66
CA ASP A 167 -4.43 -4.76 -3.25
C ASP A 167 -2.90 -4.64 -3.11
N GLU A 168 -2.13 -5.27 -4.00
CA GLU A 168 -0.68 -5.12 -4.02
C GLU A 168 -0.25 -3.67 -4.30
N ILE A 169 -0.91 -3.01 -5.26
CA ILE A 169 -0.66 -1.60 -5.57
C ILE A 169 -1.05 -0.69 -4.40
N TYR A 170 -2.21 -0.94 -3.77
CA TYR A 170 -2.60 -0.24 -2.55
C TYR A 170 -1.52 -0.34 -1.47
N GLY A 171 -1.02 -1.55 -1.19
CA GLY A 171 0.05 -1.76 -0.23
C GLY A 171 1.39 -1.10 -0.63
N ALA A 172 1.67 -0.93 -1.92
CA ALA A 172 2.81 -0.16 -2.40
C ALA A 172 2.63 1.35 -2.19
N LEU A 173 1.42 1.87 -2.44
CA LEU A 173 1.09 3.28 -2.22
C LEU A 173 1.10 3.64 -0.73
N MET A 174 0.63 2.76 0.16
CA MET A 174 0.72 2.98 1.61
C MET A 174 2.18 3.09 2.09
N ARG A 175 3.10 2.33 1.50
CA ARG A 175 4.54 2.50 1.77
C ARG A 175 5.07 3.87 1.31
N ALA A 176 4.53 4.41 0.22
CA ALA A 176 4.84 5.78 -0.22
C ALA A 176 4.23 6.84 0.70
N VAL A 177 3.02 6.61 1.23
CA VAL A 177 2.40 7.46 2.27
C VAL A 177 3.32 7.55 3.50
N ASP A 178 3.80 6.40 3.99
CA ASP A 178 4.71 6.36 5.13
C ASP A 178 5.99 7.17 4.87
N ALA A 179 6.61 6.98 3.69
CA ALA A 179 7.80 7.74 3.29
C ALA A 179 7.54 9.25 3.14
N SER A 180 6.33 9.65 2.74
CA SER A 180 5.99 11.06 2.61
C SER A 180 5.82 11.77 3.96
N ALA A 181 5.48 11.04 5.04
CA ALA A 181 5.34 11.62 6.38
C ALA A 181 6.68 12.13 6.93
N ASP A 182 7.78 11.49 6.55
CA ASP A 182 9.13 11.91 6.94
C ASP A 182 9.55 13.24 6.28
N LEU A 183 8.95 13.59 5.13
CA LEU A 183 9.33 14.78 4.37
C LEU A 183 8.96 16.07 5.11
N GLY A 184 7.79 16.11 5.77
CA GLY A 184 7.39 17.27 6.57
C GLY A 184 8.33 17.51 7.75
N GLN A 185 8.69 16.46 8.47
CA GLN A 185 9.67 16.53 9.56
C GLN A 185 11.05 16.98 9.05
N LEU A 186 11.50 16.45 7.91
CA LEU A 186 12.74 16.87 7.28
C LEU A 186 12.70 18.36 6.89
N PHE A 187 11.57 18.85 6.37
CA PHE A 187 11.40 20.25 6.00
C PHE A 187 11.56 21.17 7.20
N HIS A 188 10.92 20.84 8.33
CA HIS A 188 11.06 21.58 9.60
C HIS A 188 12.50 21.62 10.09
N VAL A 189 13.23 20.50 10.03
CA VAL A 189 14.63 20.43 10.48
C VAL A 189 15.55 21.26 9.59
N VAL A 190 15.39 21.17 8.27
CA VAL A 190 16.29 21.86 7.32
C VAL A 190 15.99 23.36 7.26
N HIS A 191 14.74 23.76 7.40
CA HIS A 191 14.30 25.16 7.30
C HIS A 191 13.91 25.79 8.64
N GLU A 192 14.35 25.23 9.77
CA GLU A 192 14.03 25.71 11.12
C GLU A 192 14.22 27.22 11.26
N HIS A 193 15.35 27.74 10.75
CA HIS A 193 15.66 29.17 10.81
C HIS A 193 14.77 30.04 9.94
N ASP A 194 14.31 29.54 8.79
CA ASP A 194 13.46 30.31 7.87
C ASP A 194 12.01 30.28 8.35
N ILE A 195 11.54 29.12 8.81
CA ILE A 195 10.22 28.97 9.45
C ILE A 195 10.13 29.86 10.69
N ALA A 196 11.14 29.85 11.56
CA ALA A 196 11.15 30.69 12.77
C ALA A 196 11.07 32.19 12.45
N ARG A 197 11.61 32.65 11.31
CA ARG A 197 11.48 34.07 10.89
C ARG A 197 10.09 34.40 10.38
N HIS A 198 9.40 33.43 9.76
CA HIS A 198 8.03 33.61 9.31
C HIS A 198 7.02 33.51 10.47
N GLU A 199 7.28 32.67 11.47
CA GLU A 199 6.41 32.47 12.63
C GLU A 199 6.64 33.50 13.75
N ASP A 200 7.90 33.89 14.00
CA ASP A 200 8.30 34.87 15.02
C ASP A 200 9.30 35.91 14.46
N PRO A 201 8.83 36.87 13.65
CA PRO A 201 9.69 37.87 13.02
C PRO A 201 10.29 38.81 14.05
N ARG A 202 11.62 39.03 13.97
CA ARG A 202 12.43 39.65 15.04
C ARG A 202 12.01 41.06 15.47
N ASN A 203 11.22 41.77 14.67
CA ASN A 203 10.61 43.08 14.98
C ASN A 203 9.31 43.31 14.18
N GLY A 204 8.57 42.24 13.89
CA GLY A 204 7.40 42.29 13.01
C GLY A 204 7.74 42.20 11.51
N PRO A 205 6.73 41.94 10.65
CA PRO A 205 6.93 41.54 9.26
C PRO A 205 7.53 42.65 8.36
N GLU A 206 7.37 43.93 8.71
CA GLU A 206 7.95 45.03 7.92
C GLU A 206 9.44 45.24 8.19
N ALA A 207 9.94 44.85 9.37
CA ALA A 207 11.35 45.01 9.74
C ALA A 207 12.25 43.93 9.13
N GLU A 208 11.70 42.74 8.82
CA GLU A 208 12.40 41.66 8.13
C GLU A 208 12.67 42.01 6.66
N LYS A 209 11.77 42.73 5.96
CA LYS A 209 11.93 43.16 4.55
C LYS A 209 13.14 44.08 4.29
N GLY A 210 13.71 44.69 5.34
CA GLY A 210 14.93 45.51 5.26
C GLY A 210 16.22 44.69 5.22
N TRP A 211 16.13 43.39 5.52
CA TRP A 211 17.19 42.41 5.30
C TRP A 211 16.92 41.74 3.93
N ASN A 212 17.97 41.28 3.22
CA ASN A 212 17.79 40.52 1.97
C ASN A 212 17.17 39.14 2.30
N VAL A 213 15.85 39.12 2.49
CA VAL A 213 14.98 37.94 2.47
C VAL A 213 14.31 37.87 1.12
#